data_AF-A0A8S9WEP1-F1
#
_entry.id   AF-A0A8S9WEP1-F1
#
_cell.length_a   1.000
_cell.length_b   1.000
_cell.length_c   1.000
_cell.angle_alpha   90.00
_cell.angle_beta   90.00
_cell.angle_gamma   90.00
#
_symmetry.space_group_name_H-M   'P 1'
#
loop_
_entity.id
_entity.type
_entity.pdbx_description
1 polymer ?
#
loop_
_entity_poly.entity_id
_entity_poly.type
_entity_poly.pdbx_seq_one_letter_code
_entity_poly.pdbx_strand_id
1 'polypeptide(L)'
;MGERIKGFLFSPTKTFDVSKEDTLGNAVIYFITLLMICAVLSSIVGWSVFRYGVTMAFLIFLLGILSVFIGGLWAHMWVYLFGGRKGVTQTLKALLYGATPGCVLGWIPIVGIIAVLWGFIVQIVGIRQLQEMPTIKAVLVLAIAISIPLSVPFAATGTWRLGFTVESGSMKPNMHPGDLIIVVAPHRTSIETYEEGKMLDHSSFNEYGDVIIYRPNGLYSATPIIHRAMYWVETGEKMPGGKPAPHEGYITKGDNNPGYDQQSLGVDTVNGRVSVEPVKPEWVVAVAKVRVPYLGYPSLILKDTTQKIKGFIS
;
A
#
# COMPACT_ATOMS: atom_id res chain seq x y z
N MET A 1 27.50 -23.01 4.68
CA MET A 1 26.58 -21.86 4.84
C MET A 1 27.34 -20.55 5.05
N GLY A 2 28.15 -20.43 6.12
CA GLY A 2 28.88 -19.19 6.46
C GLY A 2 29.77 -18.63 5.34
N GLU A 3 30.56 -19.47 4.67
CA GLU A 3 31.40 -19.02 3.53
C GLU A 3 30.58 -18.42 2.37
N ARG A 4 29.40 -18.98 2.07
CA ARG A 4 28.50 -18.43 1.06
C ARG A 4 27.92 -17.08 1.48
N ILE A 5 27.54 -16.94 2.75
CA ILE A 5 27.07 -15.65 3.31
C ILE A 5 28.15 -14.58 3.16
N LYS A 6 29.37 -14.88 3.62
CA LYS A 6 30.52 -13.97 3.50
C LYS A 6 30.80 -13.63 2.03
N GLY A 7 30.72 -14.64 1.15
CA GLY A 7 30.87 -14.47 -0.29
C GLY A 7 29.85 -13.50 -0.89
N PHE A 8 28.55 -13.68 -0.66
CA PHE A 8 27.54 -12.77 -1.18
C PHE A 8 27.58 -11.37 -0.55
N LEU A 9 28.06 -11.24 0.69
CA LEU A 9 28.23 -9.94 1.35
C LEU A 9 29.42 -9.14 0.79
N PHE A 10 30.55 -9.79 0.50
CA PHE A 10 31.81 -9.08 0.24
C PHE A 10 32.47 -9.40 -1.11
N SER A 11 32.03 -10.45 -1.81
CA SER A 11 32.61 -10.90 -3.09
C SER A 11 31.56 -11.52 -4.03
N PRO A 12 30.41 -10.84 -4.26
CA PRO A 12 29.24 -11.45 -4.88
C PRO A 12 29.52 -12.01 -6.28
N THR A 13 30.33 -11.34 -7.11
CA THR A 13 30.69 -11.83 -8.46
C THR A 13 31.30 -13.24 -8.40
N LYS A 14 32.36 -13.42 -7.59
CA LYS A 14 33.06 -14.70 -7.45
C LYS A 14 32.13 -15.77 -6.86
N THR A 15 31.28 -15.39 -5.91
CA THR A 15 30.36 -16.32 -5.28
C THR A 15 29.27 -16.79 -6.25
N PHE A 16 28.74 -15.90 -7.11
CA PHE A 16 27.82 -16.31 -8.17
C PHE A 16 28.46 -17.21 -9.22
N ASP A 17 29.74 -16.98 -9.56
CA ASP A 17 30.48 -17.88 -10.46
C ASP A 17 30.55 -19.31 -9.92
N VAL A 18 30.88 -19.46 -8.63
CA VAL A 18 30.93 -20.77 -7.96
C VAL A 18 29.53 -21.39 -7.82
N SER A 19 28.49 -20.56 -7.65
CA SER A 19 27.09 -21.00 -7.50
C SER A 19 26.33 -21.17 -8.82
N LYS A 20 26.99 -21.05 -9.97
CA LYS A 20 26.33 -21.10 -11.28
C LYS A 20 25.68 -22.46 -11.56
N GLU A 21 26.34 -23.54 -11.13
CA GLU A 21 25.88 -24.92 -11.29
C GLU A 21 24.98 -25.41 -10.13
N ASP A 22 24.73 -24.56 -9.13
CA ASP A 22 23.77 -24.91 -8.07
C ASP A 22 22.38 -25.16 -8.67
N THR A 23 21.68 -26.17 -8.15
CA THR A 23 20.26 -26.37 -8.49
C THR A 23 19.42 -25.25 -7.88
N LEU A 24 18.20 -25.05 -8.41
CA LEU A 24 17.25 -24.13 -7.77
C LEU A 24 16.94 -24.55 -6.32
N GLY A 25 16.86 -25.86 -6.06
CA GLY A 25 16.66 -26.41 -4.71
C GLY A 25 17.74 -25.97 -3.73
N ASN A 26 19.01 -25.99 -4.14
CA ASN A 26 20.12 -25.51 -3.31
C ASN A 26 19.95 -24.03 -2.92
N ALA A 27 19.52 -23.19 -3.87
CA ALA A 27 19.28 -21.77 -3.63
C ALA A 27 18.07 -21.52 -2.72
N VAL A 28 16.99 -22.29 -2.90
CA VAL A 28 15.79 -22.20 -2.08
C VAL A 28 16.08 -22.61 -0.63
N ILE A 29 16.76 -23.74 -0.40
CA ILE A 29 17.13 -24.19 0.94
C ILE A 29 18.02 -23.15 1.65
N TYR A 30 19.01 -22.61 0.92
CA TYR A 30 19.85 -21.53 1.41
C TYR A 30 19.03 -20.32 1.84
N PHE A 31 18.15 -19.83 0.96
CA PHE A 31 17.32 -18.66 1.21
C PHE A 31 16.35 -18.88 2.38
N ILE A 32 15.61 -19.98 2.41
CA ILE A 32 14.65 -20.28 3.48
C ILE A 32 15.35 -20.34 4.83
N THR A 33 16.54 -20.93 4.89
CA THR A 33 17.33 -21.01 6.13
C THR A 33 17.71 -19.61 6.62
N LEU A 34 18.19 -18.74 5.73
CA LEU A 34 18.49 -17.35 6.08
C LEU A 34 17.24 -16.55 6.47
N LEU A 35 16.14 -16.75 5.74
CA LEU A 35 14.89 -16.04 5.98
C LEU A 35 14.28 -16.42 7.33
N MET A 36 14.36 -17.69 7.72
CA MET A 36 13.95 -18.15 9.05
C MET A 36 14.76 -17.46 10.15
N ILE A 37 16.09 -17.40 10.01
CA ILE A 37 16.96 -16.71 10.97
C ILE A 37 16.59 -15.22 11.04
N CYS A 38 16.42 -14.56 9.88
CA CYS A 38 16.01 -13.17 9.79
C CYS A 38 14.66 -12.92 10.49
N ALA A 39 13.66 -13.78 10.25
CA ALA A 39 12.34 -13.67 10.85
C ALA A 39 12.39 -13.81 12.37
N VAL A 40 13.17 -14.76 12.89
CA VAL A 40 13.37 -14.94 14.34
C VAL A 40 14.07 -13.73 14.95
N LEU A 41 15.16 -13.24 14.36
CA LEU A 41 15.88 -12.07 14.88
C LEU A 41 15.00 -10.81 14.84
N SER A 42 14.26 -10.63 13.74
CA SER A 42 13.28 -9.55 13.60
C SER A 42 12.15 -9.65 14.61
N SER A 43 11.76 -10.85 15.03
CA SER A 43 10.74 -11.05 16.07
C SER A 43 11.18 -10.53 17.43
N ILE A 44 12.46 -10.71 17.76
CA ILE A 44 13.05 -10.27 19.04
C ILE A 44 13.07 -8.74 19.08
N VAL A 45 13.55 -8.10 18.00
CA VAL A 45 13.52 -6.64 17.86
C VAL A 45 12.09 -6.11 17.79
N GLY A 46 11.23 -6.80 17.05
CA GLY A 46 9.80 -6.53 16.91
C GLY A 46 9.06 -6.51 18.24
N TRP A 47 9.40 -7.44 19.14
CA TRP A 47 8.85 -7.47 20.49
C TRP A 47 9.41 -6.34 21.36
N SER A 48 10.72 -6.14 21.39
CA SER A 48 11.36 -5.18 22.30
C SER A 48 11.05 -3.72 21.96
N VAL A 49 10.91 -3.41 20.67
CA VAL A 49 10.69 -2.03 20.19
C VAL A 49 9.22 -1.77 19.86
N PHE A 50 8.54 -2.72 19.23
CA PHE A 50 7.21 -2.48 18.63
C PHE A 50 6.07 -3.28 19.26
N ARG A 51 6.36 -4.26 20.14
CA ARG A 51 5.38 -5.17 20.76
C ARG A 51 4.62 -6.12 19.80
N TYR A 52 5.19 -6.44 18.62
CA TYR A 52 4.57 -7.35 17.62
C TYR A 52 5.46 -8.50 17.13
N GLY A 53 6.34 -9.03 17.99
CA GLY A 53 7.38 -9.98 17.56
C GLY A 53 6.89 -11.16 16.71
N VAL A 54 5.90 -11.92 17.17
CA VAL A 54 5.40 -13.12 16.47
C VAL A 54 4.74 -12.78 15.13
N THR A 55 3.86 -11.78 15.11
CA THR A 55 3.18 -11.33 13.89
C THR A 55 4.21 -10.82 12.86
N MET A 56 5.23 -10.08 13.32
CA MET A 56 6.30 -9.58 12.47
C MET A 56 7.13 -10.73 11.87
N ALA A 57 7.45 -11.76 12.66
CA ALA A 57 8.17 -12.94 12.18
C ALA A 57 7.38 -13.65 11.06
N PHE A 58 6.08 -13.88 11.29
CA PHE A 58 5.20 -14.50 10.33
C PHE A 58 5.12 -13.70 9.02
N LEU A 59 4.91 -12.38 9.11
CA LEU A 59 4.84 -11.51 7.95
C LEU A 59 6.15 -11.47 7.17
N ILE A 60 7.30 -11.37 7.84
CA ILE A 60 8.61 -11.36 7.18
C ILE A 60 8.86 -12.67 6.43
N PHE A 61 8.55 -13.81 7.06
CA PHE A 61 8.72 -15.11 6.42
C PHE A 61 7.79 -15.28 5.22
N LEU A 62 6.50 -14.98 5.40
CA LEU A 62 5.50 -15.12 4.34
C LEU A 62 5.79 -14.16 3.15
N LEU A 63 5.97 -12.88 3.43
CA LEU A 63 6.23 -11.86 2.40
C LEU A 63 7.60 -12.07 1.76
N GLY A 64 8.61 -12.53 2.52
CA GLY A 64 9.92 -12.89 1.98
C GLY A 64 9.85 -13.99 0.93
N ILE A 65 9.08 -15.06 1.20
CA ILE A 65 8.84 -16.13 0.21
C ILE A 65 8.10 -15.57 -1.00
N LEU A 66 6.95 -14.93 -0.79
CA LEU A 66 6.14 -14.40 -1.88
C LEU A 66 6.92 -13.42 -2.76
N SER A 67 7.71 -12.53 -2.15
CA SER A 67 8.48 -11.51 -2.86
C SER A 67 9.53 -12.11 -3.80
N VAL A 68 10.26 -13.16 -3.40
CA VAL A 68 11.29 -13.74 -4.26
C VAL A 68 10.70 -14.54 -5.41
N PHE A 69 9.62 -15.28 -5.19
CA PHE A 69 8.99 -16.05 -6.27
C PHE A 69 8.19 -15.17 -7.23
N ILE A 70 7.27 -14.35 -6.72
CA ILE A 70 6.46 -13.44 -7.55
C ILE A 70 7.37 -12.38 -8.19
N GLY A 71 8.23 -11.75 -7.38
CA GLY A 71 9.17 -10.74 -7.85
C GLY A 71 10.23 -11.32 -8.80
N GLY A 72 10.62 -12.58 -8.63
CA GLY A 72 11.53 -13.26 -9.55
C GLY A 72 10.92 -13.61 -10.89
N LEU A 73 9.66 -14.05 -10.91
CA LEU A 73 8.91 -14.24 -12.16
C LEU A 73 8.70 -12.89 -12.88
N TRP A 74 8.33 -11.86 -12.14
CA TRP A 74 8.19 -10.49 -12.65
C TRP A 74 9.52 -9.95 -13.21
N ALA A 75 10.61 -10.07 -12.46
CA ALA A 75 11.95 -9.69 -12.91
C ALA A 75 12.36 -10.47 -14.16
N HIS A 76 11.98 -11.75 -14.26
CA HIS A 76 12.32 -12.58 -15.41
C HIS A 76 11.67 -12.09 -16.71
N MET A 77 10.48 -11.49 -16.66
CA MET A 77 9.87 -10.86 -17.84
C MET A 77 10.80 -9.79 -18.43
N TRP A 78 11.41 -8.97 -17.57
CA TRP A 78 12.37 -7.94 -17.98
C TRP A 78 13.71 -8.53 -18.39
N VAL A 79 14.22 -9.55 -17.67
CA VAL A 79 15.41 -10.31 -18.10
C VAL A 79 15.22 -10.82 -19.52
N TYR A 80 14.07 -11.42 -19.81
CA TYR A 80 13.73 -11.92 -21.13
C TYR A 80 13.64 -10.79 -22.16
N LEU A 81 13.01 -9.66 -21.83
CA LEU A 81 12.95 -8.50 -22.72
C LEU A 81 14.34 -7.96 -23.08
N PHE A 82 15.28 -7.94 -22.13
CA PHE A 82 16.65 -7.45 -22.35
C PHE A 82 17.62 -8.51 -22.91
N GLY A 83 17.12 -9.70 -23.26
CA GLY A 83 17.87 -10.73 -23.99
C GLY A 83 18.49 -11.84 -23.12
N GLY A 84 18.17 -11.92 -21.82
CA GLY A 84 18.55 -13.05 -20.97
C GLY A 84 17.80 -14.32 -21.39
N ARG A 85 18.52 -15.42 -21.59
CA ARG A 85 17.96 -16.69 -22.12
C ARG A 85 18.41 -17.92 -21.35
N LYS A 86 19.04 -17.77 -20.17
CA LYS A 86 19.53 -18.90 -19.35
C LYS A 86 18.42 -19.54 -18.49
N GLY A 87 17.16 -19.22 -18.77
CA GLY A 87 15.98 -19.73 -18.08
C GLY A 87 15.59 -18.94 -16.83
N VAL A 88 14.35 -19.17 -16.39
CA VAL A 88 13.76 -18.51 -15.20
C VAL A 88 14.46 -18.91 -13.91
N THR A 89 14.96 -20.14 -13.84
CA THR A 89 15.66 -20.70 -12.66
C THR A 89 16.89 -19.88 -12.30
N GLN A 90 17.66 -19.43 -13.29
CA GLN A 90 18.83 -18.58 -13.07
C GLN A 90 18.46 -17.19 -12.55
N THR A 91 17.30 -16.65 -12.97
CA THR A 91 16.79 -15.39 -12.41
C THR A 91 16.35 -15.58 -10.96
N LEU A 92 15.62 -16.64 -10.66
CA LEU A 92 15.22 -16.97 -9.28
C LEU A 92 16.44 -17.18 -8.37
N LYS A 93 17.48 -17.90 -8.82
CA LYS A 93 18.73 -18.05 -8.06
C LYS A 93 19.41 -16.71 -7.79
N ALA A 94 19.44 -15.80 -8.77
CA ALA A 94 20.00 -14.47 -8.59
C ALA A 94 19.29 -13.69 -7.46
N LEU A 95 17.95 -13.78 -7.38
CA LEU A 95 17.18 -13.12 -6.34
C LEU A 95 17.30 -13.83 -4.98
N LEU A 96 17.22 -15.17 -4.95
CA LEU A 96 17.35 -15.97 -3.72
C LEU A 96 18.69 -15.75 -3.02
N TYR A 97 19.79 -15.82 -3.78
CA TYR A 97 21.12 -15.51 -3.25
C TYR A 97 21.32 -14.01 -3.02
N GLY A 98 20.80 -13.17 -3.91
CA GLY A 98 20.90 -11.72 -3.79
C GLY A 98 20.16 -11.12 -2.59
N ALA A 99 19.20 -11.85 -2.01
CA ALA A 99 18.54 -11.46 -0.77
C ALA A 99 19.44 -11.57 0.48
N THR A 100 20.64 -12.18 0.37
CA THR A 100 21.54 -12.45 1.51
C THR A 100 21.80 -11.23 2.39
N PRO A 101 22.18 -10.04 1.86
CA PRO A 101 22.37 -8.86 2.70
C PRO A 101 21.15 -8.52 3.56
N GLY A 102 19.96 -8.50 2.94
CA GLY A 102 18.70 -8.21 3.62
C GLY A 102 18.35 -9.25 4.67
N CYS A 103 18.56 -10.54 4.41
CA CYS A 103 18.29 -11.57 5.42
C CYS A 103 19.27 -11.51 6.59
N VAL A 104 20.55 -11.19 6.35
CA VAL A 104 21.58 -11.22 7.40
C VAL A 104 21.57 -9.96 8.27
N LEU A 105 21.33 -8.80 7.67
CA LEU A 105 21.48 -7.49 8.32
C LEU A 105 20.18 -6.67 8.36
N GLY A 106 19.13 -7.10 7.67
CA GLY A 106 17.87 -6.36 7.53
C GLY A 106 17.09 -6.17 8.83
N TRP A 107 17.30 -7.05 9.82
CA TRP A 107 16.64 -6.99 11.12
C TRP A 107 17.23 -5.91 12.05
N ILE A 108 18.39 -5.34 11.71
CA ILE A 108 19.06 -4.29 12.49
C ILE A 108 18.49 -2.92 12.09
N PRO A 109 17.97 -2.11 13.03
CA PRO A 109 17.50 -0.77 12.72
C PRO A 109 18.57 0.09 12.03
N ILE A 110 18.16 0.91 11.05
CA ILE A 110 19.03 1.77 10.21
C ILE A 110 19.96 0.98 9.27
N VAL A 111 20.76 0.06 9.80
CA VAL A 111 21.65 -0.83 9.03
C VAL A 111 20.86 -1.65 8.01
N GLY A 112 19.65 -2.07 8.37
CA GLY A 112 18.77 -2.83 7.48
C GLY A 112 18.42 -2.09 6.19
N ILE A 113 18.32 -0.75 6.21
CA ILE A 113 18.07 0.06 5.01
C ILE A 113 19.25 -0.09 4.04
N ILE A 114 20.47 0.06 4.57
CA ILE A 114 21.71 -0.10 3.79
C ILE A 114 21.82 -1.54 3.26
N ALA A 115 21.47 -2.52 4.08
CA ALA A 115 21.50 -3.93 3.70
C ALA A 115 20.54 -4.26 2.55
N VAL A 116 19.34 -3.66 2.53
CA VAL A 116 18.38 -3.82 1.42
C VAL A 116 18.93 -3.23 0.13
N LEU A 117 19.50 -2.02 0.19
CA LEU A 117 20.13 -1.38 -0.97
C LEU A 117 21.31 -2.21 -1.50
N TRP A 118 22.12 -2.75 -0.60
CA TRP A 118 23.19 -3.68 -0.96
C TRP A 118 22.62 -4.96 -1.59
N GLY A 119 21.53 -5.50 -1.06
CA GLY A 119 20.82 -6.65 -1.63
C GLY A 119 20.44 -6.43 -3.10
N PHE A 120 19.93 -5.25 -3.47
CA PHE A 120 19.64 -4.94 -4.86
C PHE A 120 20.90 -4.94 -5.75
N ILE A 121 22.03 -4.45 -5.25
CA ILE A 121 23.31 -4.52 -5.97
C ILE A 121 23.75 -5.98 -6.17
N VAL A 122 23.64 -6.82 -5.13
CA VAL A 122 23.97 -8.24 -5.23
C VAL A 122 23.03 -8.95 -6.21
N GLN A 123 21.73 -8.60 -6.26
CA GLN A 123 20.79 -9.12 -7.25
C GLN A 123 21.16 -8.70 -8.67
N ILE A 124 21.58 -7.45 -8.90
CA ILE A 124 22.09 -7.00 -10.21
C ILE A 124 23.31 -7.84 -10.63
N VAL A 125 24.27 -8.04 -9.72
CA VAL A 125 25.44 -8.90 -9.98
C VAL A 125 25.02 -10.33 -10.29
N GLY A 126 24.06 -10.89 -9.55
CA GLY A 126 23.54 -12.23 -9.79
C GLY A 126 22.85 -12.37 -11.14
N ILE A 127 21.99 -11.42 -11.52
CA ILE A 127 21.31 -11.41 -12.83
C ILE A 127 22.37 -11.33 -13.94
N ARG A 128 23.34 -10.41 -13.80
CA ARG A 128 24.45 -10.27 -14.76
C ARG A 128 25.20 -11.59 -14.95
N GLN A 129 25.60 -12.23 -13.85
CA GLN A 129 26.47 -13.41 -13.88
C GLN A 129 25.73 -14.66 -14.35
N LEU A 130 24.54 -14.92 -13.80
CA LEU A 130 23.78 -16.13 -14.07
C LEU A 130 23.02 -16.09 -15.40
N GLN A 131 22.64 -14.91 -15.89
CA GLN A 131 22.07 -14.74 -17.23
C GLN A 131 23.13 -14.45 -18.30
N GLU A 132 24.40 -14.28 -17.91
CA GLU A 132 25.51 -13.91 -18.79
C GLU A 132 25.20 -12.67 -19.65
N MET A 133 24.63 -11.63 -19.02
CA MET A 133 24.23 -10.40 -19.70
C MET A 133 25.09 -9.20 -19.27
N PRO A 134 25.18 -8.13 -20.08
CA PRO A 134 25.91 -6.92 -19.70
C PRO A 134 25.36 -6.26 -18.42
N THR A 135 26.24 -5.65 -17.62
CA THR A 135 25.87 -4.98 -16.36
C THR A 135 24.74 -3.97 -16.55
N ILE A 136 24.80 -3.14 -17.59
CA ILE A 136 23.78 -2.12 -17.85
C ILE A 136 22.38 -2.73 -18.05
N LYS A 137 22.29 -3.90 -18.69
CA LYS A 137 21.02 -4.59 -18.88
C LYS A 137 20.48 -5.14 -17.56
N ALA A 138 21.34 -5.73 -16.73
CA ALA A 138 20.95 -6.20 -15.40
C ALA A 138 20.46 -5.05 -14.49
N VAL A 139 21.09 -3.88 -14.57
CA VAL A 139 20.63 -2.66 -13.88
C VAL A 139 19.24 -2.24 -14.38
N LEU A 140 19.04 -2.17 -15.71
CA LEU A 140 17.74 -1.80 -16.30
C LEU A 140 16.63 -2.78 -15.94
N VAL A 141 16.92 -4.08 -15.94
CA VAL A 141 15.99 -5.14 -15.50
C VAL A 141 15.47 -4.83 -14.10
N LEU A 142 16.36 -4.62 -13.13
CA LEU A 142 15.94 -4.41 -11.74
C LEU A 142 15.28 -3.04 -11.55
N ALA A 143 15.81 -1.99 -12.19
CA ALA A 143 15.24 -0.66 -12.12
C ALA A 143 13.79 -0.63 -12.62
N ILE A 144 13.51 -1.24 -13.77
CA ILE A 144 12.17 -1.31 -14.36
C ILE A 144 11.25 -2.22 -13.54
N ALA A 145 11.77 -3.37 -13.08
CA ALA A 145 11.00 -4.29 -12.25
C ALA A 145 10.51 -3.62 -10.95
N ILE A 146 11.29 -2.70 -10.38
CA ILE A 146 10.91 -1.93 -9.19
C ILE A 146 10.05 -0.71 -9.56
N SER A 147 10.40 0.03 -10.62
CA SER A 147 9.73 1.28 -10.93
C SER A 147 8.28 1.10 -11.38
N ILE A 148 7.98 0.06 -12.18
CA ILE A 148 6.65 -0.14 -12.75
C ILE A 148 5.58 -0.39 -11.67
N PRO A 149 5.75 -1.34 -10.72
CA PRO A 149 4.78 -1.53 -9.65
C PRO A 149 4.55 -0.29 -8.78
N LEU A 150 5.53 0.62 -8.70
CA LEU A 150 5.40 1.88 -7.98
C LEU A 150 4.70 2.95 -8.82
N SER A 151 5.05 3.11 -10.10
CA SER A 151 4.54 4.20 -10.93
C SER A 151 3.17 3.94 -11.53
N VAL A 152 2.85 2.68 -11.88
CA VAL A 152 1.58 2.34 -12.56
C VAL A 152 0.36 2.67 -11.71
N PRO A 153 0.30 2.34 -10.40
CA PRO A 153 -0.85 2.71 -9.58
C PRO A 153 -1.05 4.23 -9.50
N PHE A 154 0.03 4.99 -9.36
CA PHE A 154 -0.03 6.45 -9.38
C PHE A 154 -0.50 6.98 -10.75
N ALA A 155 0.02 6.44 -11.86
CA ALA A 155 -0.42 6.84 -13.19
C ALA A 155 -1.90 6.52 -13.43
N ALA A 156 -2.40 5.37 -12.95
CA ALA A 156 -3.79 4.98 -13.08
C ALA A 156 -4.72 5.85 -12.21
N THR A 157 -4.34 6.12 -10.97
CA THR A 157 -5.22 6.75 -9.97
C THR A 157 -5.00 8.24 -9.77
N GLY A 158 -3.84 8.79 -10.15
CA GLY A 158 -3.42 10.16 -9.84
C GLY A 158 -3.08 10.42 -8.36
N THR A 159 -2.96 9.38 -7.54
CA THR A 159 -2.66 9.51 -6.10
C THR A 159 -1.79 8.38 -5.58
N TRP A 160 -0.97 8.68 -4.57
CA TRP A 160 -0.21 7.67 -3.81
C TRP A 160 -1.05 7.01 -2.72
N ARG A 161 -2.19 7.61 -2.36
CA ARG A 161 -3.16 7.04 -1.42
C ARG A 161 -4.12 6.14 -2.20
N LEU A 162 -3.63 4.95 -2.55
CA LEU A 162 -4.32 4.02 -3.45
C LEU A 162 -5.62 3.47 -2.87
N GLY A 163 -5.80 3.49 -1.55
CA GLY A 163 -7.06 3.12 -0.94
C GLY A 163 -7.25 3.56 0.50
N PHE A 164 -8.50 3.47 0.94
CA PHE A 164 -8.97 3.79 2.29
C PHE A 164 -9.68 2.59 2.89
N THR A 165 -9.45 2.34 4.18
CA THR A 165 -10.19 1.31 4.90
C THR A 165 -11.49 1.89 5.45
N VAL A 166 -12.60 1.15 5.28
CA VAL A 166 -13.88 1.51 5.87
C VAL A 166 -13.86 1.14 7.36
N GLU A 167 -14.10 2.13 8.22
CA GLU A 167 -14.03 1.97 9.68
C GLU A 167 -15.40 1.83 10.34
N SER A 168 -16.47 2.29 9.70
CA SER A 168 -17.82 2.35 10.29
C SER A 168 -18.88 1.74 9.37
N GLY A 169 -20.08 1.51 9.93
CA GLY A 169 -21.23 0.98 9.21
C GLY A 169 -22.09 2.03 8.50
N SER A 170 -21.61 3.27 8.34
CA SER A 170 -22.41 4.37 7.73
C SER A 170 -22.69 4.17 6.25
N MET A 171 -21.93 3.31 5.58
CA MET A 171 -22.07 3.00 4.16
C MET A 171 -22.73 1.65 3.88
N LYS A 172 -23.30 0.97 4.89
CA LYS A 172 -24.03 -0.29 4.68
C LYS A 172 -25.31 -0.06 3.83
N PRO A 173 -25.77 -1.07 3.07
CA PRO A 173 -25.15 -2.37 2.83
C PRO A 173 -24.02 -2.33 1.76
N ASN A 174 -23.73 -1.16 1.20
CA ASN A 174 -22.86 -1.00 0.04
C ASN A 174 -21.36 -1.08 0.37
N MET A 175 -20.96 -0.71 1.58
CA MET A 175 -19.61 -0.93 2.11
C MET A 175 -19.66 -1.33 3.59
N HIS A 176 -18.73 -2.21 3.99
CA HIS A 176 -18.67 -2.78 5.34
C HIS A 176 -17.37 -2.42 6.05
N PRO A 177 -17.38 -2.29 7.39
CA PRO A 177 -16.14 -2.18 8.16
C PRO A 177 -15.16 -3.31 7.82
N GLY A 178 -13.92 -2.94 7.51
CA GLY A 178 -12.88 -3.86 7.06
C GLY A 178 -12.72 -3.99 5.55
N ASP A 179 -13.59 -3.36 4.75
CA ASP A 179 -13.38 -3.25 3.31
C ASP A 179 -12.23 -2.29 2.99
N LEU A 180 -11.44 -2.60 1.96
CA LEU A 180 -10.51 -1.66 1.33
C LEU A 180 -11.18 -1.04 0.11
N ILE A 181 -11.22 0.29 0.05
CA ILE A 181 -11.75 1.04 -1.08
C ILE A 181 -10.58 1.57 -1.89
N ILE A 182 -10.45 1.14 -3.14
CA ILE A 182 -9.50 1.71 -4.10
C ILE A 182 -10.09 3.00 -4.65
N VAL A 183 -9.25 4.02 -4.75
CA VAL A 183 -9.67 5.38 -5.06
C VAL A 183 -8.90 5.98 -6.22
N VAL A 184 -9.47 7.03 -6.80
CA VAL A 184 -8.83 7.90 -7.78
C VAL A 184 -8.78 9.33 -7.26
N ALA A 185 -7.79 10.10 -7.69
CA ALA A 185 -7.64 11.50 -7.33
C ALA A 185 -8.77 12.34 -7.96
N PRO A 186 -9.24 13.40 -7.28
CA PRO A 186 -10.35 14.22 -7.78
C PRO A 186 -10.08 14.86 -9.14
N HIS A 187 -8.83 15.21 -9.46
CA HIS A 187 -8.47 15.78 -10.76
C HIS A 187 -8.42 14.76 -11.92
N ARG A 188 -8.66 13.47 -11.65
CA ARG A 188 -8.66 12.39 -12.66
C ARG A 188 -10.07 11.94 -13.06
N THR A 189 -11.11 12.46 -12.40
CA THR A 189 -12.51 12.06 -12.63
C THR A 189 -13.42 13.26 -12.39
N SER A 190 -14.56 13.33 -13.07
CA SER A 190 -15.69 14.10 -12.56
C SER A 190 -16.26 13.43 -11.31
N ILE A 191 -16.84 14.21 -10.41
CA ILE A 191 -17.66 13.73 -9.31
C ILE A 191 -19.10 13.94 -9.74
N GLU A 192 -19.85 12.85 -9.86
CA GLU A 192 -21.27 12.90 -10.18
C GLU A 192 -22.07 12.70 -8.89
N THR A 193 -22.93 13.64 -8.55
CA THR A 193 -23.79 13.57 -7.38
C THR A 193 -24.91 12.53 -7.57
N TYR A 194 -25.60 12.16 -6.50
CA TYR A 194 -26.74 11.25 -6.55
C TYR A 194 -27.86 11.77 -7.46
N GLU A 195 -28.14 13.07 -7.43
CA GLU A 195 -29.16 13.69 -8.31
C GLU A 195 -28.73 13.66 -9.78
N GLU A 196 -27.49 14.00 -10.08
CA GLU A 196 -26.93 13.90 -11.44
C GLU A 196 -26.89 12.45 -11.92
N GLY A 197 -26.45 11.53 -11.07
CA GLY A 197 -26.38 10.10 -11.38
C GLY A 197 -27.76 9.52 -11.71
N LYS A 198 -28.83 9.98 -11.07
CA LYS A 198 -30.20 9.60 -11.44
C LYS A 198 -30.60 10.08 -12.84
N MET A 199 -30.15 11.26 -13.23
CA MET A 199 -30.45 11.81 -14.55
C MET A 199 -29.61 11.15 -15.65
N LEU A 200 -28.38 10.77 -15.32
CA LEU A 200 -27.40 10.18 -16.24
C LEU A 200 -27.39 8.63 -16.24
N ASP A 201 -28.20 8.00 -15.38
CA ASP A 201 -28.16 6.57 -15.09
C ASP A 201 -26.76 6.06 -14.65
N HIS A 202 -26.02 6.92 -13.95
CA HIS A 202 -24.70 6.59 -13.38
C HIS A 202 -24.82 6.13 -11.93
N SER A 203 -24.25 4.95 -11.64
CA SER A 203 -24.26 4.35 -10.32
C SER A 203 -22.88 3.92 -9.86
N SER A 204 -22.63 4.06 -8.56
CA SER A 204 -21.46 3.51 -7.88
C SER A 204 -21.88 2.81 -6.57
N PHE A 205 -21.31 1.62 -6.36
CA PHE A 205 -21.61 0.79 -5.18
C PHE A 205 -23.11 0.51 -4.99
N ASN A 206 -23.80 0.11 -6.07
CA ASN A 206 -25.23 -0.25 -6.11
C ASN A 206 -26.23 0.89 -5.86
N GLU A 207 -25.78 2.15 -5.93
CA GLU A 207 -26.64 3.33 -5.77
C GLU A 207 -26.18 4.45 -6.69
N TYR A 208 -27.05 5.43 -6.97
CA TYR A 208 -26.74 6.52 -7.92
C TYR A 208 -25.61 7.43 -7.44
N GLY A 209 -24.87 8.00 -8.39
CA GLY A 209 -23.79 8.96 -8.11
C GLY A 209 -22.56 8.34 -7.44
N ASP A 210 -21.55 9.18 -7.22
CA ASP A 210 -20.24 8.82 -6.70
C ASP A 210 -20.16 8.90 -5.17
N VAL A 211 -19.30 8.05 -4.61
CA VAL A 211 -18.88 8.10 -3.22
C VAL A 211 -17.53 8.82 -3.12
N ILE A 212 -17.45 9.84 -2.27
CA ILE A 212 -16.26 10.67 -2.10
C ILE A 212 -15.66 10.49 -0.71
N ILE A 213 -14.33 10.56 -0.64
CA ILE A 213 -13.56 10.63 0.60
C ILE A 213 -13.15 12.08 0.80
N TYR A 214 -13.54 12.71 1.90
CA TYR A 214 -13.26 14.13 2.15
C TYR A 214 -12.79 14.40 3.58
N ARG A 215 -12.11 15.54 3.77
CA ARG A 215 -11.79 16.06 5.11
C ARG A 215 -12.94 16.95 5.59
N PRO A 216 -13.59 16.64 6.73
CA PRO A 216 -14.64 17.50 7.25
C PRO A 216 -14.09 18.89 7.56
N ASN A 217 -14.73 19.92 7.01
CA ASN A 217 -14.36 21.34 7.13
C ASN A 217 -12.89 21.63 6.76
N GLY A 218 -12.28 20.81 5.89
CA GLY A 218 -10.87 20.94 5.50
C GLY A 218 -9.87 20.58 6.60
N LEU A 219 -10.32 20.04 7.74
CA LEU A 219 -9.46 19.78 8.91
C LEU A 219 -8.58 18.54 8.69
N TYR A 220 -7.26 18.74 8.67
CA TYR A 220 -6.28 17.65 8.51
C TYR A 220 -6.12 16.78 9.76
N SER A 221 -6.49 17.30 10.94
CA SER A 221 -6.49 16.57 12.20
C SER A 221 -7.67 15.60 12.34
N ALA A 222 -8.74 15.80 11.56
CA ALA A 222 -9.91 14.95 11.57
C ALA A 222 -9.74 13.72 10.68
N THR A 223 -10.33 12.60 11.09
CA THR A 223 -10.41 11.39 10.26
C THR A 223 -11.24 11.70 9.00
N PRO A 224 -10.76 11.39 7.79
CA PRO A 224 -11.54 11.55 6.57
C PRO A 224 -12.85 10.75 6.60
N ILE A 225 -13.89 11.31 6.00
CA ILE A 225 -15.22 10.70 5.89
C ILE A 225 -15.41 10.18 4.47
N ILE A 226 -15.95 8.97 4.33
CA ILE A 226 -16.29 8.36 3.03
C ILE A 226 -17.81 8.25 2.91
N HIS A 227 -18.44 9.13 2.14
CA HIS A 227 -19.91 9.17 1.98
C HIS A 227 -20.29 9.57 0.55
N ARG A 228 -21.55 9.35 0.19
CA ARG A 228 -22.08 9.66 -1.15
C ARG A 228 -22.25 11.15 -1.33
N ALA A 229 -21.83 11.68 -2.47
CA ALA A 229 -22.16 13.04 -2.89
C ALA A 229 -23.62 13.07 -3.32
N MET A 230 -24.47 13.82 -2.63
CA MET A 230 -25.92 13.78 -2.83
C MET A 230 -26.37 14.81 -3.86
N TYR A 231 -25.95 16.06 -3.69
CA TYR A 231 -26.18 17.18 -4.60
C TYR A 231 -25.20 18.31 -4.30
N TRP A 232 -25.10 19.27 -5.22
CA TRP A 232 -24.32 20.50 -5.06
C TRP A 232 -25.20 21.61 -4.51
N VAL A 233 -24.65 22.46 -3.63
CA VAL A 233 -25.30 23.70 -3.19
C VAL A 233 -24.41 24.89 -3.51
N GLU A 234 -25.03 26.00 -3.91
CA GLU A 234 -24.39 27.29 -4.06
C GLU A 234 -24.42 28.10 -2.75
N THR A 235 -23.55 29.10 -2.65
CA THR A 235 -23.50 29.99 -1.48
C THR A 235 -24.87 30.66 -1.24
N GLY A 236 -25.39 30.55 -0.01
CA GLY A 236 -26.68 31.10 0.38
C GLY A 236 -27.90 30.21 0.10
N GLU A 237 -27.75 29.13 -0.67
CA GLU A 237 -28.83 28.16 -0.89
C GLU A 237 -29.18 27.38 0.37
N LYS A 238 -30.39 26.82 0.43
CA LYS A 238 -30.85 26.08 1.61
C LYS A 238 -30.20 24.69 1.66
N MET A 239 -29.45 24.45 2.73
CA MET A 239 -28.91 23.14 3.08
C MET A 239 -29.94 22.30 3.86
N PRO A 240 -29.67 20.99 4.10
CA PRO A 240 -30.45 20.20 5.03
C PRO A 240 -30.62 20.89 6.39
N GLY A 241 -31.84 20.88 6.92
CA GLY A 241 -32.19 21.61 8.14
C GLY A 241 -32.50 23.11 7.92
N GLY A 242 -32.48 23.60 6.67
CA GLY A 242 -32.97 24.92 6.29
C GLY A 242 -32.00 26.09 6.50
N LYS A 243 -30.77 25.82 6.95
CA LYS A 243 -29.72 26.84 7.09
C LYS A 243 -29.17 27.23 5.70
N PRO A 244 -28.86 28.51 5.45
CA PRO A 244 -28.20 28.91 4.21
C PRO A 244 -26.76 28.37 4.16
N ALA A 245 -26.32 27.93 2.99
CA ALA A 245 -24.99 27.41 2.76
C ALA A 245 -23.93 28.51 2.98
N PRO A 246 -22.93 28.30 3.86
CA PRO A 246 -21.90 29.30 4.11
C PRO A 246 -20.97 29.50 2.90
N HIS A 247 -20.91 28.49 2.02
CA HIS A 247 -20.19 28.49 0.76
C HIS A 247 -20.72 27.35 -0.12
N GLU A 248 -20.31 27.33 -1.38
CA GLU A 248 -20.63 26.26 -2.32
C GLU A 248 -19.93 24.93 -1.96
N GLY A 249 -20.54 23.80 -2.34
CA GLY A 249 -19.95 22.48 -2.16
C GLY A 249 -20.97 21.33 -2.20
N TYR A 250 -20.46 20.11 -2.03
CA TYR A 250 -21.30 18.92 -2.02
C TYR A 250 -21.99 18.72 -0.67
N ILE A 251 -23.29 18.48 -0.70
CA ILE A 251 -23.99 17.85 0.42
C ILE A 251 -23.75 16.35 0.36
N THR A 252 -23.40 15.75 1.50
CA THR A 252 -23.00 14.34 1.55
C THR A 252 -23.84 13.54 2.54
N LYS A 253 -23.94 12.23 2.30
CA LYS A 253 -24.68 11.32 3.18
C LYS A 253 -24.10 9.91 3.13
N GLY A 254 -23.94 9.29 4.29
CA GLY A 254 -23.68 7.86 4.36
C GLY A 254 -24.92 7.06 3.94
N ASP A 255 -24.76 6.04 3.09
CA ASP A 255 -25.87 5.26 2.54
C ASP A 255 -26.81 4.70 3.64
N ASN A 256 -26.26 4.36 4.81
CA ASN A 256 -26.98 3.85 5.97
C ASN A 256 -27.33 4.92 7.03
N ASN A 257 -27.03 6.19 6.78
CA ASN A 257 -27.29 7.25 7.75
C ASN A 257 -28.74 7.76 7.62
N PRO A 258 -29.39 8.17 8.73
CA PRO A 258 -30.76 8.69 8.70
C PRO A 258 -30.86 10.12 8.15
N GLY A 259 -29.75 10.87 8.13
CA GLY A 259 -29.71 12.26 7.70
C GLY A 259 -28.41 12.60 6.97
N TYR A 260 -28.38 13.80 6.38
CA TYR A 260 -27.21 14.34 5.70
C TYR A 260 -26.11 14.72 6.69
N ASP A 261 -24.87 14.61 6.25
CA ASP A 261 -23.70 14.85 7.08
C ASP A 261 -23.69 16.26 7.68
N GLN A 262 -24.10 17.25 6.89
CA GLN A 262 -24.12 18.67 7.28
C GLN A 262 -25.11 18.97 8.43
N GLN A 263 -26.08 18.09 8.66
CA GLN A 263 -27.03 18.21 9.77
C GLN A 263 -26.67 17.26 10.93
N SER A 264 -26.14 16.09 10.62
CA SER A 264 -26.02 14.98 11.58
C SER A 264 -24.61 14.78 12.12
N LEU A 265 -23.58 15.30 11.46
CA LEU A 265 -22.19 15.14 11.86
C LEU A 265 -21.62 16.46 12.38
N GLY A 266 -20.68 16.30 13.32
CA GLY A 266 -19.88 17.40 13.83
C GLY A 266 -18.41 17.01 13.89
N VAL A 267 -17.55 18.00 13.79
CA VAL A 267 -16.10 17.85 13.87
C VAL A 267 -15.58 18.68 15.04
N ASP A 268 -14.67 18.11 15.81
CA ASP A 268 -14.07 18.78 16.96
C ASP A 268 -12.98 19.77 16.50
N THR A 269 -13.06 21.00 16.99
CA THR A 269 -12.10 22.07 16.74
C THR A 269 -11.51 22.58 18.06
N VAL A 270 -10.50 23.45 17.97
CA VAL A 270 -9.94 24.12 19.15
C VAL A 270 -11.00 24.94 19.91
N ASN A 271 -12.03 25.40 19.22
CA ASN A 271 -13.11 26.24 19.76
C ASN A 271 -14.40 25.43 20.06
N GLY A 272 -14.32 24.10 20.08
CA GLY A 272 -15.46 23.21 20.31
C GLY A 272 -15.94 22.49 19.05
N ARG A 273 -17.03 21.73 19.20
CA ARG A 273 -17.60 20.91 18.13
C ARG A 273 -18.48 21.74 17.22
N VAL A 274 -18.18 21.73 15.92
CA VAL A 274 -18.93 22.45 14.89
C VAL A 274 -19.58 21.47 13.92
N SER A 275 -20.69 21.85 13.30
CA SER A 275 -21.32 21.05 12.25
C SER A 275 -20.40 20.91 11.04
N VAL A 276 -20.54 19.80 10.32
CA VAL A 276 -19.90 19.65 9.01
C VAL A 276 -20.54 20.62 8.02
N GLU A 277 -19.73 21.31 7.22
CA GLU A 277 -20.14 22.25 6.18
C GLU A 277 -20.27 21.55 4.81
N PRO A 278 -20.86 22.17 3.77
CA PRO A 278 -20.80 21.64 2.41
C PRO A 278 -19.37 21.26 2.04
N VAL A 279 -19.17 20.15 1.34
CA VAL A 279 -17.82 19.67 1.05
C VAL A 279 -17.26 20.42 -0.15
N LYS A 280 -16.29 21.31 0.08
CA LYS A 280 -15.61 22.00 -1.02
C LYS A 280 -14.81 21.02 -1.89
N PRO A 281 -14.65 21.26 -3.20
CA PRO A 281 -13.81 20.43 -4.06
C PRO A 281 -12.40 20.19 -3.51
N GLU A 282 -11.77 21.21 -2.92
CA GLU A 282 -10.43 21.12 -2.34
C GLU A 282 -10.37 20.29 -1.03
N TRP A 283 -11.51 20.00 -0.41
CA TRP A 283 -11.60 19.12 0.76
C TRP A 283 -11.75 17.66 0.38
N VAL A 284 -12.12 17.37 -0.87
CA VAL A 284 -12.19 16.01 -1.40
C VAL A 284 -10.77 15.47 -1.55
N VAL A 285 -10.50 14.36 -0.87
CA VAL A 285 -9.21 13.68 -0.88
C VAL A 285 -9.13 12.70 -2.05
N ALA A 286 -10.21 11.98 -2.32
CA ALA A 286 -10.28 10.99 -3.39
C ALA A 286 -11.74 10.60 -3.70
N VAL A 287 -11.96 9.97 -4.85
CA VAL A 287 -13.25 9.39 -5.27
C VAL A 287 -13.15 7.88 -5.21
N ALA A 288 -14.09 7.23 -4.53
CA ALA A 288 -14.14 5.78 -4.39
C ALA A 288 -14.53 5.13 -5.72
N LYS A 289 -13.80 4.10 -6.16
CA LYS A 289 -14.08 3.40 -7.42
C LYS A 289 -14.23 1.89 -7.30
N VAL A 290 -13.48 1.22 -6.42
CA VAL A 290 -13.56 -0.25 -6.27
C VAL A 290 -13.56 -0.66 -4.80
N ARG A 291 -14.42 -1.61 -4.43
CA ARG A 291 -14.48 -2.23 -3.10
C ARG A 291 -13.79 -3.58 -3.14
N VAL A 292 -12.82 -3.80 -2.25
CA VAL A 292 -12.17 -5.08 -2.02
C VAL A 292 -12.51 -5.55 -0.60
N PRO A 293 -13.45 -6.52 -0.46
CA PRO A 293 -13.92 -6.96 0.85
C PRO A 293 -12.80 -7.49 1.75
N TYR A 294 -12.89 -7.21 3.04
CA TYR A 294 -12.02 -7.70 4.11
C TYR A 294 -10.54 -7.30 4.05
N LEU A 295 -10.07 -6.69 2.95
CA LEU A 295 -8.66 -6.36 2.75
C LEU A 295 -8.19 -5.16 3.57
N GLY A 296 -9.11 -4.46 4.24
CA GLY A 296 -8.82 -3.36 5.16
C GLY A 296 -8.47 -3.79 6.58
N TYR A 297 -8.78 -5.03 7.00
CA TYR A 297 -8.54 -5.49 8.38
C TYR A 297 -7.10 -5.34 8.88
N PRO A 298 -6.05 -5.61 8.08
CA PRO A 298 -4.67 -5.40 8.53
C PRO A 298 -4.42 -3.96 9.00
N SER A 299 -4.98 -2.96 8.29
CA SER A 299 -4.85 -1.54 8.66
C SER A 299 -5.61 -1.21 9.95
N LEU A 300 -6.81 -1.75 10.13
CA LEU A 300 -7.61 -1.54 11.35
C LEU A 300 -6.91 -2.09 12.60
N ILE A 301 -6.38 -3.32 12.51
CA ILE A 301 -5.67 -3.98 13.63
C ILE A 301 -4.45 -3.16 14.06
N LEU A 302 -3.70 -2.62 13.09
CA LEU A 302 -2.54 -1.77 13.35
C LEU A 302 -2.94 -0.43 14.01
N LYS A 303 -4.04 0.19 13.55
CA LYS A 303 -4.54 1.46 14.09
C LYS A 303 -5.05 1.32 15.52
N ASP A 304 -5.90 0.32 15.80
CA ASP A 304 -6.45 0.06 17.13
C ASP A 304 -5.33 -0.15 18.16
N THR A 305 -4.31 -0.90 17.77
CA THR A 305 -3.21 -1.19 18.68
C THR A 305 -2.33 0.06 18.90
N THR A 306 -2.13 0.89 17.87
CA THR A 306 -1.43 2.18 18.02
C THR A 306 -2.19 3.14 18.95
N GLN A 307 -3.52 3.18 18.87
CA GLN A 307 -4.35 3.98 19.77
C GLN A 307 -4.27 3.49 21.22
N LYS A 308 -4.32 2.17 21.44
CA LYS A 308 -4.14 1.58 22.78
C LYS A 308 -2.79 1.95 23.41
N ILE A 309 -1.71 1.96 22.61
CA ILE A 309 -0.38 2.36 23.09
C ILE A 309 -0.35 3.85 23.46
N LYS A 310 -0.91 4.72 22.63
CA LYS A 310 -0.98 6.17 22.94
C LYS A 310 -1.75 6.44 24.23
N GLY A 311 -2.90 5.77 24.41
CA GLY A 311 -3.70 5.91 25.63
C GLY A 311 -3.05 5.35 26.91
N PHE A 312 -2.00 4.54 26.79
CA PHE A 312 -1.22 4.06 27.94
C PHE A 312 -0.09 5.03 28.33
N ILE A 313 0.34 5.89 27.40
CA ILE A 313 1.47 6.82 27.59
C ILE A 313 0.98 8.23 27.98
N SER A 314 -0.29 8.55 27.74
CA SER A 314 -0.97 9.77 28.21
C SER A 314 -1.54 9.62 29.61
#